data_AF-A0A7K3FUA5-F1
#
_entry.id   AF-A0A7K3FUA5-F1
#
_cell.length_a   1.000
_cell.length_b   1.000
_cell.length_c   1.000
_cell.angle_alpha   90.00
_cell.angle_beta   90.00
_cell.angle_gamma   90.00
#
_symmetry.space_group_name_H-M   'P 1'
#
loop_
_entity.id
_entity.type
_entity.pdbx_description
1 polymer ?
#
loop_
_entity_poly.entity_id
_entity_poly.type
_entity_poly.pdbx_seq_one_letter_code
_entity_poly.pdbx_strand_id
1 'polypeptide(L)'
;MDEVEVVVAHSERATLRVGDVFLKVDADRARVDAEVEAMSRAPVPTPEVLWREPPVLALAALPGTTLGRLGGPSTGSPAAWAAAGAAIRELHDAPPPPRSG
;
A
#
# COMPACT_ATOMS: atom_id res chain seq x y z
N MET A 1 -14.50 -17.82 -9.79
CA MET A 1 -14.89 -16.41 -9.88
C MET A 1 -14.25 -15.73 -8.70
N ASP A 2 -13.55 -14.64 -8.91
CA ASP A 2 -12.86 -13.96 -7.82
C ASP A 2 -13.90 -13.26 -6.93
N GLU A 3 -13.81 -13.55 -5.63
CA GLU A 3 -14.67 -12.90 -4.64
C GLU A 3 -14.27 -11.43 -4.49
N VAL A 4 -15.28 -10.58 -4.30
CA VAL A 4 -15.07 -9.17 -3.98
C VAL A 4 -15.05 -9.02 -2.47
N GLU A 5 -13.87 -8.75 -1.91
CA GLU A 5 -13.66 -8.53 -0.48
C GLU A 5 -13.61 -7.03 -0.17
N VAL A 6 -14.39 -6.58 0.81
CA VAL A 6 -14.28 -5.23 1.36
C VAL A 6 -13.20 -5.25 2.45
N VAL A 7 -12.02 -4.71 2.13
CA VAL A 7 -10.88 -4.67 3.07
C VAL A 7 -11.09 -3.58 4.11
N VAL A 8 -11.55 -2.41 3.68
CA VAL A 8 -11.94 -1.30 4.56
C VAL A 8 -13.00 -0.46 3.87
N ALA A 9 -13.97 0.05 4.63
CA ALA A 9 -14.95 1.00 4.15
C ALA A 9 -15.34 1.97 5.26
N HIS A 10 -15.29 3.26 4.96
CA HIS A 10 -15.83 4.32 5.80
C HIS A 10 -16.28 5.51 4.94
N SER A 11 -16.77 6.58 5.57
CA SER A 11 -17.42 7.71 4.88
C SER A 11 -16.53 8.45 3.88
N GLU A 12 -15.20 8.39 4.02
CA GLU A 12 -14.29 9.10 3.11
C GLU A 12 -13.77 8.22 1.97
N ARG A 13 -13.57 6.91 2.21
CA ARG A 13 -12.90 6.01 1.27
C ARG A 13 -13.22 4.55 1.53
N ALA A 14 -12.99 3.72 0.51
CA ALA A 14 -13.08 2.27 0.60
C ALA A 14 -11.96 1.59 -0.19
N THR A 15 -11.53 0.42 0.29
CA THR A 15 -10.63 -0.46 -0.46
C THR A 15 -11.32 -1.81 -0.67
N LEU A 16 -11.41 -2.23 -1.93
CA LEU A 16 -11.89 -3.54 -2.33
C LEU A 16 -10.69 -4.39 -2.77
N ARG A 17 -10.76 -5.70 -2.55
CA ARG A 17 -9.86 -6.68 -3.17
C ARG A 17 -10.67 -7.59 -4.08
N VAL A 18 -10.18 -7.81 -5.30
CA VAL A 18 -10.72 -8.78 -6.25
C VAL A 18 -9.55 -9.60 -6.79
N GLY A 19 -9.43 -10.84 -6.33
CA GLY A 19 -8.25 -11.68 -6.62
C GLY A 19 -6.96 -11.01 -6.13
N ASP A 20 -6.05 -10.68 -7.05
CA ASP A 20 -4.79 -9.99 -6.78
C ASP A 20 -4.81 -8.50 -7.15
N VAL A 21 -6.00 -7.90 -7.27
CA VAL A 21 -6.18 -6.48 -7.53
C VAL A 21 -6.81 -5.80 -6.32
N PHE A 22 -6.26 -4.65 -5.94
CA PHE A 22 -6.84 -3.76 -4.94
C PHE A 22 -7.38 -2.50 -5.62
N LEU A 23 -8.64 -2.17 -5.33
CA LEU A 23 -9.29 -0.94 -5.80
C LEU A 23 -9.46 -0.01 -4.62
N LYS A 24 -8.77 1.13 -4.64
CA LYS A 24 -8.91 2.20 -3.66
C LYS A 24 -9.82 3.28 -4.23
N VAL A 25 -10.97 3.49 -3.59
CA VAL A 25 -11.93 4.54 -3.94
C VAL A 25 -11.78 5.66 -2.91
N ASP A 26 -11.38 6.85 -3.36
CA ASP A 26 -11.22 8.04 -2.52
C ASP A 26 -11.83 9.25 -3.24
N ALA A 27 -12.73 9.97 -2.57
CA ALA A 27 -13.38 11.14 -3.15
C ALA A 27 -12.42 12.32 -3.34
N ASP A 28 -11.29 12.34 -2.61
CA ASP A 28 -10.28 13.37 -2.70
C ASP A 28 -9.14 12.92 -3.63
N ARG A 29 -9.19 13.45 -4.86
CA ARG A 29 -8.18 13.18 -5.90
C ARG A 29 -6.75 13.53 -5.45
N ALA A 30 -6.58 14.58 -4.65
CA ALA A 30 -5.25 15.03 -4.23
C ALA A 30 -4.57 14.00 -3.31
N ARG A 31 -5.33 13.24 -2.51
CA ARG A 31 -4.81 12.15 -1.67
C ARG A 31 -4.28 11.00 -2.53
N VAL A 32 -4.99 10.64 -3.60
CA VAL A 32 -4.57 9.59 -4.54
C VAL A 32 -3.35 10.03 -5.34
N ASP A 33 -3.31 11.29 -5.81
CA ASP A 33 -2.14 11.87 -6.47
C ASP A 33 -0.89 11.78 -5.58
N ALA A 34 -1.03 12.22 -4.32
CA ALA A 34 0.02 12.20 -3.32
C ALA A 34 0.53 10.79 -3.00
N GLU A 35 -0.36 9.79 -2.98
CA GLU A 35 -0.01 8.39 -2.77
C GLU A 35 0.80 7.82 -3.95
N VAL A 36 0.35 8.05 -5.18
CA VAL A 36 1.06 7.56 -6.39
C VAL A 36 2.43 8.23 -6.53
N GLU A 37 2.54 9.52 -6.23
CA GLU A 37 3.84 10.22 -6.19
C GLU A 37 4.77 9.65 -5.11
N ALA A 38 4.25 9.36 -3.91
CA ALA A 38 5.06 8.75 -2.86
C ALA A 38 5.55 7.35 -3.28
N MET A 39 4.67 6.54 -3.88
CA MET A 39 5.00 5.19 -4.34
C MET A 39 6.08 5.19 -5.44
N SER A 40 6.07 6.17 -6.36
CA SER A 40 7.05 6.26 -7.44
C SER A 40 8.44 6.73 -6.99
N ARG A 41 8.52 7.35 -5.81
CA ARG A 41 9.78 7.86 -5.23
C ARG A 41 10.35 6.94 -4.14
N ALA A 42 9.58 5.96 -3.67
CA ALA A 42 10.01 5.07 -2.60
C ALA A 42 11.20 4.21 -3.08
N PRO A 43 12.29 4.09 -2.29
CA PRO A 43 13.43 3.23 -2.62
C PRO A 43 13.16 1.75 -2.35
N VAL A 44 11.97 1.41 -1.85
CA VAL A 44 11.53 0.05 -1.52
C VAL A 44 10.39 -0.39 -2.44
N PRO A 45 10.17 -1.70 -2.64
CA PRO A 45 9.08 -2.18 -3.47
C PRO A 45 7.72 -1.62 -3.05
N THR A 46 6.98 -1.08 -4.01
CA THR A 46 5.60 -0.63 -3.86
C THR A 46 4.69 -1.38 -4.86
N PRO A 47 3.38 -1.44 -4.61
CA PRO A 47 2.44 -2.04 -5.56
C PRO A 47 2.53 -1.41 -6.96
N GLU A 48 2.40 -2.23 -8.01
CA GLU A 48 2.24 -1.72 -9.38
C GLU A 48 0.90 -1.00 -9.52
N VAL A 49 0.92 0.19 -10.13
CA VAL A 49 -0.31 0.91 -10.53
C VAL A 49 -0.81 0.34 -11.85
N LEU A 50 -1.92 -0.40 -11.81
CA LEU A 50 -2.51 -1.02 -13.00
C LEU A 50 -3.24 0.00 -13.86
N TRP A 51 -4.03 0.85 -13.22
CA TRP A 51 -4.70 1.98 -13.84
C TRP A 51 -5.15 2.98 -12.78
N ARG A 52 -5.47 4.19 -13.24
CA ARG A 52 -5.98 5.27 -12.40
C ARG A 52 -7.03 6.06 -13.15
N GLU A 53 -8.26 6.00 -12.64
CA GLU A 53 -9.41 6.76 -13.14
C GLU A 53 -10.16 7.31 -11.93
N PRO A 54 -10.01 8.61 -11.59
CA PRO A 54 -10.64 9.19 -10.41
C PRO A 54 -12.15 8.89 -10.35
N PRO A 55 -12.69 8.44 -9.21
CA PRO A 55 -12.07 8.43 -7.87
C PRO A 55 -11.27 7.16 -7.52
N VAL A 56 -10.98 6.30 -8.50
CA VAL A 56 -10.45 4.95 -8.26
C VAL A 56 -8.98 4.81 -8.69
N LEU A 57 -8.17 4.23 -7.80
CA LEU A 57 -6.83 3.75 -8.06
C LEU A 57 -6.80 2.23 -7.98
N ALA A 58 -6.32 1.57 -9.03
CA ALA A 58 -6.14 0.12 -9.06
C ALA A 58 -4.67 -0.25 -8.91
N LEU A 59 -4.40 -1.15 -7.97
CA LEU A 59 -3.06 -1.63 -7.61
C LEU A 59 -3.00 -3.15 -7.75
N ALA A 60 -1.86 -3.66 -8.20
CA ALA A 60 -1.55 -5.08 -8.08
C ALA A 60 -1.27 -5.44 -6.61
N ALA A 61 -1.53 -6.69 -6.23
CA ALA A 61 -1.09 -7.21 -4.95
C ALA A 61 0.44 -7.16 -4.87
N LEU A 62 0.97 -6.59 -3.78
CA LEU A 62 2.41 -6.58 -3.54
C LEU A 62 2.89 -8.01 -3.24
N PRO A 63 3.84 -8.56 -4.02
CA PRO A 63 4.37 -9.89 -3.75
C PRO A 63 5.09 -9.94 -2.40
N GLY A 64 4.86 -10.99 -1.62
CA GLY A 64 5.56 -11.21 -0.36
C GLY A 64 4.75 -12.01 0.64
N THR A 65 5.35 -12.23 1.82
CA THR A 65 4.73 -12.94 2.93
C THR A 65 4.50 -11.97 4.08
N THR A 66 3.27 -11.95 4.60
CA THR A 66 2.91 -11.14 5.77
C THR A 66 3.75 -11.54 6.99
N LEU A 67 4.45 -10.57 7.59
CA LEU A 67 5.28 -10.79 8.80
C LEU A 67 4.43 -10.98 10.08
N GLY A 68 3.22 -10.44 10.11
CA GLY A 68 2.29 -10.60 11.22
C GLY A 68 0.93 -9.95 10.92
N ARG A 69 -0.10 -10.34 11.66
CA ARG A 69 -1.45 -9.76 11.57
C ARG A 69 -1.79 -9.07 12.89
N LEU A 70 -2.44 -7.91 12.81
CA LEU A 70 -2.91 -7.19 13.99
C LEU A 70 -3.85 -8.08 14.82
N GLY A 71 -3.63 -8.11 16.14
CA GLY A 71 -4.41 -8.94 17.06
C GLY A 71 -4.07 -10.45 17.03
N GLY A 72 -3.13 -10.88 16.18
CA GLY A 72 -2.63 -12.25 16.12
C GLY A 72 -1.19 -12.39 16.64
N PRO A 73 -0.69 -13.64 16.78
CA PRO A 73 0.71 -13.87 17.11
C PRO A 73 1.63 -13.39 15.99
N SER A 74 2.83 -12.92 16.35
CA SER A 74 3.87 -12.61 15.37
C SER A 74 4.37 -13.91 14.73
N THR A 75 4.20 -14.04 13.41
CA THR A 75 4.65 -15.20 12.63
C THR A 75 6.00 -14.98 11.92
N GLY A 76 6.47 -13.74 11.85
CA GLY A 76 7.72 -13.37 11.20
C GLY A 76 8.94 -13.82 12.00
N SER A 77 9.96 -14.33 11.29
CA SER A 77 11.24 -14.69 11.90
C SER A 77 12.02 -13.44 12.33
N PRO A 78 12.97 -13.56 13.28
CA PRO A 78 13.85 -12.45 13.65
C PRO A 78 14.59 -11.83 12.45
N ALA A 79 15.03 -12.66 11.49
CA ALA A 79 15.68 -12.20 10.28
C ALA A 79 14.75 -11.37 9.37
N ALA A 80 13.48 -11.78 9.25
CA ALA A 80 12.50 -11.04 8.44
C ALA A 80 12.18 -9.67 9.08
N TRP A 81 12.09 -9.59 10.40
CA TRP A 81 11.95 -8.32 11.11
C TRP A 81 13.18 -7.43 11.00
N ALA A 82 14.39 -8.00 11.00
CA ALA A 82 15.61 -7.25 10.74
C ALA A 82 15.63 -6.65 9.33
N ALA A 83 15.16 -7.41 8.32
CA ALA A 83 15.02 -6.92 6.95
C ALA A 83 13.97 -5.79 6.83
N ALA A 84 12.84 -5.90 7.52
CA ALA A 84 11.84 -4.82 7.59
C ALA A 84 12.45 -3.54 8.18
N GLY A 85 13.24 -3.65 9.25
CA GLY A 85 13.96 -2.51 9.82
C GLY A 85 15.01 -1.90 8.88
N ALA A 86 15.65 -2.70 8.02
CA ALA A 86 16.56 -2.19 7.00
C ALA A 86 15.81 -1.41 5.91
N ALA A 87 14.68 -1.93 5.42
CA ALA A 87 13.84 -1.26 4.42
C ALA A 87 13.28 0.09 4.95
N ILE A 88 12.90 0.14 6.24
CA ILE A 88 12.45 1.39 6.87
C ILE A 88 13.58 2.43 6.94
N ARG A 89 14.81 2.00 7.27
CA ARG A 89 15.97 2.91 7.26
C ARG A 89 16.26 3.45 5.87
N GLU A 90 16.23 2.59 4.86
CA GLU A 90 16.39 3.00 3.46
C GLU A 90 15.34 4.05 3.05
N LEU A 91 14.09 3.86 3.45
CA LEU A 91 13.02 4.83 3.22
C LEU A 91 13.28 6.17 3.95
N HIS A 92 13.78 6.14 5.18
CA HIS A 92 14.08 7.36 5.95
C HIS A 92 15.29 8.13 5.41
N ASP A 93 16.26 7.45 4.81
CA ASP A 93 17.44 8.07 4.21
C ASP A 93 17.15 8.68 2.82
N ALA A 94 16.02 8.33 2.20
CA ALA A 94 15.61 8.85 0.90
C ALA A 94 15.08 10.30 0.97
N PRO A 95 15.25 11.11 -0.09
CA PRO A 95 14.71 12.46 -0.14
C PRO A 95 13.17 12.47 -0.01
N PRO A 96 12.59 13.26 0.90
CA PRO A 96 11.14 13.33 1.05
C PRO A 96 10.48 13.93 -0.20
N PRO A 97 9.19 13.66 -0.45
CA PRO A 97 8.45 14.31 -1.53
C PRO A 97 8.38 15.83 -1.28
N PRO A 98 8.27 16.66 -2.32
CA PRO A 98 8.36 18.13 -2.24
C PRO A 98 7.13 18.80 -1.59
N ARG A 99 6.31 18.04 -0.86
CA ARG A 99 5.04 18.47 -0.27
C ARG A 99 5.06 18.32 1.25
N SER A 100 4.35 19.21 1.93
CA SER A 100 4.07 19.08 3.37
C SER A 100 3.18 17.86 3.62
N GLY A 101 3.39 17.20 4.77
CA GLY A 101 2.52 16.14 5.27
C GLY A 101 1.15 16.66 5.70
#